data_AF-A0A7C4XLL8-F1
#
_entry.id   AF-A0A7C4XLL8-F1
#
_cell.length_a   1.000
_cell.length_b   1.000
_cell.length_c   1.000
_cell.angle_alpha   90.00
_cell.angle_beta   90.00
_cell.angle_gamma   90.00
#
_symmetry.space_group_name_H-M   'P 1'
#
loop_
_entity.id
_entity.type
_entity.pdbx_description
1 polymer ?
#
loop_
_entity_poly.entity_id
_entity_poly.type
_entity_poly.pdbx_seq_one_letter_code
_entity_poly.pdbx_strand_id
1 'polypeptide(L)' 'MDKLYKKGLHLEYFTVGYNIMEAIVSIVFGGIANSIALVGFGLDSIVESLSGLILIWRLSQHKKISEDEEEKIEKKAA' A
#
# COMPACT_ATOMS: atom_id res chain seq x y z
N MET A 1 10.44 -9.88 15.83
CA MET A 1 9.37 -8.93 15.46
C MET A 1 8.98 -9.02 13.98
N ASP A 2 9.70 -9.81 13.18
CA ASP A 2 9.67 -9.85 11.71
C ASP A 2 8.43 -10.49 11.09
N LYS A 3 7.80 -11.45 11.78
CA LYS A 3 6.62 -12.17 11.25
C LYS A 3 5.35 -11.32 11.22
N LEU A 4 5.18 -10.41 12.19
CA LEU A 4 4.02 -9.51 12.23
C LEU A 4 4.17 -8.38 11.19
N TYR A 5 5.39 -7.87 11.02
CA TYR A 5 5.71 -6.84 10.04
C TYR A 5 5.50 -7.31 8.60
N LYS A 6 5.99 -8.52 8.26
CA LYS A 6 5.77 -9.13 6.94
C LYS A 6 4.29 -9.43 6.65
N LYS A 7 3.51 -9.79 7.68
CA LYS A 7 2.06 -9.99 7.54
C LYS A 7 1.32 -8.67 7.31
N GLY A 8 1.67 -7.62 8.06
CA GLY A 8 1.11 -6.28 7.87
C GLY A 8 1.33 -5.78 6.45
N LEU A 9 2.56 -5.87 5.95
CA LEU A 9 2.91 -5.50 4.57
C LEU A 9 2.13 -6.29 3.51
N HIS A 10 2.00 -7.61 3.68
CA HIS A 10 1.23 -8.43 2.73
C HIS A 10 -0.25 -8.06 2.69
N LEU A 11 -0.84 -7.82 3.86
CA LEU A 11 -2.24 -7.41 3.96
C LEU A 11 -2.44 -6.05 3.30
N GLU A 12 -1.50 -5.14 3.49
CA GLU A 12 -1.56 -3.80 2.92
C GLU A 12 -1.40 -3.81 1.40
N TYR A 13 -0.48 -4.61 0.85
CA TYR A 13 -0.37 -4.82 -0.59
C TYR A 13 -1.67 -5.41 -1.18
N PHE A 14 -2.29 -6.35 -0.48
CA PHE A 14 -3.56 -6.93 -0.90
C PHE A 14 -4.68 -5.88 -0.90
N THR A 15 -4.79 -5.07 0.16
CA THR A 15 -5.78 -3.99 0.27
C THR A 15 -5.58 -2.95 -0.83
N VAL A 16 -4.35 -2.50 -1.07
CA VAL A 16 -4.07 -1.51 -2.13
C VAL A 16 -4.41 -2.07 -3.50
N GLY A 17 -4.06 -3.34 -3.77
CA GLY A 17 -4.39 -4.00 -5.03
C GLY A 17 -5.89 -4.17 -5.24
N TYR A 18 -6.63 -4.53 -4.19
CA TYR A 18 -8.09 -4.65 -4.22
C TYR A 18 -8.75 -3.29 -4.50
N ASN A 19 -8.34 -2.23 -3.80
CA ASN A 19 -8.87 -0.88 -4.00
C ASN A 19 -8.56 -0.32 -5.41
N ILE A 20 -7.39 -0.62 -5.98
CA ILE A 20 -7.07 -0.24 -7.37
C ILE A 20 -8.02 -0.95 -8.35
N MET A 21 -8.27 -2.24 -8.12
CA MET A 21 -9.20 -2.99 -8.97
C MET A 21 -10.63 -2.45 -8.86
N GLU A 22 -11.11 -2.16 -7.65
CA GLU A 22 -12.40 -1.50 -7.44
C GLU A 22 -12.49 -0.14 -8.11
N ALA A 23 -11.43 0.67 -8.04
CA ALA A 23 -11.37 1.96 -8.73
C ALA A 23 -11.52 1.79 -10.25
N ILE A 24 -10.78 0.87 -10.87
CA ILE A 24 -10.85 0.60 -12.31
C ILE A 24 -12.26 0.13 -12.69
N VAL A 25 -12.80 -0.85 -11.98
CA VAL A 25 -14.14 -1.38 -12.24
C VAL A 25 -15.18 -0.27 -12.09
N SER A 26 -15.14 0.50 -11.03
CA SER A 26 -16.13 1.54 -10.73
C SER A 26 -16.07 2.69 -11.73
N ILE A 27 -14.89 3.10 -12.20
CA ILE A 27 -14.75 4.13 -13.23
C ILE A 27 -15.27 3.62 -14.58
N VAL A 28 -14.92 2.39 -14.98
CA VAL A 28 -15.33 1.81 -16.26
C VAL A 28 -16.84 1.59 -16.29
N PHE A 29 -17.39 0.89 -15.31
CA PHE A 29 -18.83 0.64 -15.23
C PHE A 29 -19.62 1.91 -14.91
N GLY A 30 -19.06 2.83 -14.13
CA GLY A 30 -19.66 4.14 -13.85
C GLY A 30 -19.77 5.01 -15.11
N GLY A 31 -18.75 5.00 -15.96
CA GLY A 31 -18.79 5.65 -17.26
C GLY A 31 -19.84 5.02 -18.19
N ILE A 32 -19.88 3.69 -18.27
CA ILE A 32 -20.87 2.96 -19.09
C ILE A 32 -22.30 3.22 -18.59
N ALA A 33 -22.52 3.22 -17.28
CA ALA A 33 -23.81 3.45 -16.65
C ALA A 33 -24.18 4.95 -16.53
N ASN A 34 -23.29 5.85 -16.95
CA ASN A 34 -23.42 7.31 -16.80
C ASN A 34 -23.72 7.73 -15.33
N SER A 35 -23.13 7.01 -14.38
CA SER A 35 -23.38 7.15 -12.94
C SER A 35 -22.24 7.90 -12.26
N ILE A 36 -22.52 9.16 -11.91
CA ILE A 36 -21.57 10.03 -11.19
C ILE A 36 -21.22 9.43 -9.82
N ALA A 37 -22.19 8.79 -9.15
CA ALA A 37 -21.96 8.16 -7.85
C ALA A 37 -20.96 7.01 -7.93
N LEU A 38 -21.05 6.16 -8.97
CA LEU A 38 -20.16 5.03 -9.15
C LEU A 38 -18.75 5.47 -9.56
N VAL A 39 -18.65 6.50 -10.40
CA VAL A 39 -17.35 7.12 -10.72
C VAL A 39 -16.74 7.76 -9.46
N GLY A 40 -17.54 8.45 -8.63
CA GLY A 40 -17.10 9.04 -7.37
C GLY A 40 -16.60 7.99 -6.37
N PHE A 41 -17.28 6.86 -6.25
CA PHE A 41 -16.83 5.71 -5.45
C PHE A 41 -15.47 5.19 -5.93
N GLY A 42 -15.29 5.06 -7.25
CA GLY A 42 -13.99 4.65 -7.81
C GLY A 42 -12.87 5.64 -7.53
N LEU A 43 -13.16 6.94 -7.56
CA LEU A 43 -12.18 7.98 -7.23
C LEU A 43 -11.79 7.96 -5.74
N ASP A 44 -12.74 7.68 -4.84
CA ASP A 44 -12.47 7.53 -3.41
C ASP A 44 -11.53 6.35 -3.13
N SER A 45 -11.76 5.19 -3.77
CA SER A 45 -10.85 4.04 -3.68
C SER A 45 -9.43 4.35 -4.15
N ILE A 46 -9.23 5.24 -5.13
CA ILE A 46 -7.87 5.68 -5.54
C ILE A 46 -7.18 6.42 -4.40
N VAL A 47 -7.88 7.31 -3.71
CA VAL A 47 -7.32 8.07 -2.57
C VAL A 47 -6.95 7.13 -1.43
N GLU A 48 -7.79 6.14 -1.14
CA GLU A 48 -7.49 5.10 -0.15
C GLU A 48 -6.25 4.28 -0.55
N SER A 49 -6.14 3.85 -1.81
CA SER A 49 -4.95 3.16 -2.33
C SER A 49 -3.68 3.98 -2.18
N LEU A 50 -3.73 5.30 -2.43
CA LEU A 50 -2.58 6.20 -2.27
C LEU A 50 -2.13 6.26 -0.80
N SER A 51 -3.08 6.30 0.14
CA SER A 51 -2.76 6.31 1.57
C SER A 51 -2.06 5.01 2.02
N GLY A 52 -2.52 3.85 1.51
CA GLY A 52 -1.88 2.56 1.74
C GLY A 52 -0.50 2.46 1.09
N LEU A 53 -0.32 3.01 -0.12
CA LEU A 53 0.99 3.08 -0.79
C LEU A 53 2.01 3.89 0.02
N ILE A 54 1.60 5.02 0.61
CA ILE A 54 2.47 5.85 1.46
C ILE A 54 2.87 5.09 2.73
N LEU A 55 1.94 4.35 3.33
CA LEU A 55 2.21 3.56 4.54
C LEU A 55 3.14 2.38 4.24
N ILE A 56 2.93 1.65 3.13
CA ILE A 56 3.85 0.63 2.61
C ILE A 56 5.25 1.22 2.39
N TRP A 57 5.34 2.38 1.72
CA TRP A 57 6.63 3.05 1.47
C TRP A 57 7.33 3.42 2.78
N ARG A 58 6.60 3.97 3.75
CA ARG A 58 7.13 4.37 5.05
C ARG A 58 7.62 3.17 5.87
N LEU A 59 6.88 2.06 5.87
CA LEU A 59 7.27 0.82 6.54
C LEU A 59 8.48 0.17 5.85
N SER A 60 8.52 0.20 4.52
CA SER A 60 9.68 -0.29 3.76
C SER A 60 10.94 0.53 4.04
N GLN A 61 10.84 1.85 4.20
CA GLN A 61 11.97 2.71 4.55
C GLN A 61 12.45 2.45 5.99
N HIS A 62 11.53 2.26 6.95
CA HIS A 62 11.90 1.88 8.32
C HIS A 62 12.66 0.54 8.37
N LYS A 63 12.24 -0.45 7.58
CA LYS A 63 12.95 -1.73 7.48
C LYS A 63 14.38 -1.56 6.94
N LYS A 64 14.53 -0.74 5.88
CA LYS A 64 15.83 -0.51 5.23
C LYS A 64 16.83 0.16 6.18
N ILE A 65 16.38 1.11 7.01
CA ILE A 65 17.22 1.78 8.01
C ILE A 65 17.64 0.83 9.13
N SER A 66 16.76 -0.08 9.58
CA SER A 66 17.09 -1.09 10.60
C SER A 66 18.18 -2.05 10.13
N GLU A 67 18.06 -2.59 8.92
CA GLU A 67 19.04 -3.52 8.36
C GLU A 67 20.42 -2.84 8.15
N ASP A 68 20.44 -1.58 7.68
CA ASP A 68 21.68 -0.80 7.50
C ASP A 68 22.36 -0.44 8.84
N GLU A 69 21.60 -0.17 9.89
CA GLU A 69 22.14 0.12 11.23
C GLU A 69 22.62 -1.16 11.93
N GLU A 70 21.91 -2.29 11.79
CA GLU A 70 22.35 -3.59 12.31
C GLU A 70 23.67 -4.04 11.64
N GLU A 71 23.79 -3.92 10.31
CA GLU A 71 25.03 -4.30 9.61
C GLU A 71 26.22 -3.41 10.02
N LYS A 72 25.98 -2.12 10.31
CA LYS A 72 27.04 -1.21 10.81
C LYS A 72 27.49 -1.57 12.21
N ILE A 73 26.61 -2.06 13.08
CA ILE A 73 26.98 -2.48 14.43
C ILE A 73 27.81 -3.77 14.37
N GLU A 74 27.45 -4.72 13.50
CA GLU A 74 28.23 -5.95 13.29
C GLU A 74 29.62 -5.66 12.71
N LYS A 75 29.73 -4.79 11.70
CA LYS A 75 31.03 -4.39 11.12
C LYS A 75 31.93 -3.61 12.06
N LYS A 76 31.38 -2.98 13.10
CA LYS A 76 32.17 -2.24 14.11
C LYS A 76 32.64 -3.14 15.25
N ALA A 77 32.07 -4.33 15.39
CA ALA A 77 32.42 -5.33 16.40
C ALA A 77 33.35 -6.43 15.87
N ALA A 78 33.52 -6.54 14.54
CA ALA A 78 34.48 -7.42 13.87
C ALA A 78 35.82 -6.70 13.61
#